data_AF-A0AAE9T9J5-F1
#
_entry.id   AF-A0AAE9T9J5-F1
#
_cell.length_a   1.000
_cell.length_b   1.000
_cell.length_c   1.000
_cell.angle_alpha   90.00
_cell.angle_beta   90.00
_cell.angle_gamma   90.00
#
_symmetry.space_group_name_H-M   'P 1'
#
loop_
_entity.id
_entity.type
_entity.pdbx_description
1 polymer ?
#
loop_
_entity_poly.entity_id
_entity_poly.type
_entity_poly.pdbx_seq_one_letter_code
_entity_poly.pdbx_strand_id
1 'polypeptide(L)'
;MFYTILLERLINKKISFKIVTDKMIIPNVTLYAYELGNKLLHLYCENGIEISFPNDNFKYLENDTIITKAIDEKSLLNCFQDLSDSKFNIYFMDKKDEYIFGFYGIDGHLLS
;
A
#
# COMPACT_ATOMS: atom_id res chain seq x y z
N MET A 1 -3.95 -12.03 3.23
CA MET A 1 -2.57 -11.49 3.15
C MET A 1 -2.58 -10.19 3.93
N PHE A 2 -1.70 -9.96 4.92
CA PHE A 2 -1.97 -8.90 5.92
C PHE A 2 -2.13 -7.48 5.35
N TYR A 3 -1.45 -7.16 4.23
CA TYR A 3 -1.57 -5.84 3.59
C TYR A 3 -2.96 -5.57 2.97
N THR A 4 -3.85 -6.57 2.85
CA THR A 4 -5.22 -6.31 2.38
C THR A 4 -5.96 -5.35 3.29
N ILE A 5 -5.61 -5.31 4.58
CA ILE A 5 -6.16 -4.35 5.55
C ILE A 5 -5.84 -2.91 5.14
N LEU A 6 -4.64 -2.66 4.62
CA LEU A 6 -4.29 -1.34 4.05
C LEU A 6 -5.20 -1.03 2.86
N LEU A 7 -5.34 -1.97 1.91
CA LEU A 7 -6.17 -1.78 0.71
C LEU A 7 -7.64 -1.51 1.07
N GLU A 8 -8.20 -2.27 2.00
CA GLU A 8 -9.56 -2.09 2.49
C GLU A 8 -9.76 -0.73 3.16
N ARG A 9 -8.80 -0.27 3.97
CA ARG A 9 -8.87 1.07 4.57
C ARG A 9 -8.80 2.16 3.51
N LEU A 10 -7.89 2.04 2.53
CA LEU A 10 -7.77 3.00 1.42
C LEU A 10 -9.08 3.11 0.62
N ILE A 11 -9.73 1.98 0.33
CA ILE A 11 -11.03 1.93 -0.38
C ILE A 11 -12.15 2.54 0.46
N ASN A 12 -12.33 2.06 1.70
CA ASN A 12 -13.44 2.47 2.57
C ASN A 12 -13.41 3.96 2.90
N LYS A 13 -12.20 4.53 3.01
CA LYS A 13 -11.98 5.94 3.35
C LYS A 13 -11.78 6.81 2.11
N LYS A 14 -11.77 6.23 0.90
CA LYS A 14 -11.52 6.91 -0.37
C LYS A 14 -10.26 7.79 -0.33
N ILE A 15 -9.18 7.23 0.20
CA ILE A 15 -7.93 7.97 0.38
C ILE A 15 -7.26 8.12 -0.99
N SER A 16 -6.90 9.36 -1.32
CA SER A 16 -6.13 9.67 -2.52
C SER A 16 -4.64 9.62 -2.23
N PHE A 17 -3.88 8.95 -3.09
CA PHE A 17 -2.43 8.77 -2.94
C PHE A 17 -1.75 8.67 -4.31
N LYS A 18 -0.43 8.43 -4.33
CA LYS A 18 0.31 8.14 -5.56
C LYS A 18 0.75 6.68 -5.58
N ILE A 19 0.57 6.02 -6.71
CA ILE A 19 1.23 4.73 -6.95
C ILE A 19 2.58 5.02 -7.61
N VAL A 20 3.65 4.48 -7.05
CA VAL A 20 5.01 4.64 -7.56
C VAL A 20 5.59 3.27 -7.86
N THR A 21 6.28 3.17 -8.98
CA THR A 21 7.04 1.99 -9.42
C THR A 21 8.43 2.45 -9.86
N ASP A 22 9.29 1.52 -10.24
CA ASP A 22 10.58 1.81 -10.86
C ASP A 22 10.45 2.59 -12.20
N LYS A 23 9.33 2.41 -12.91
CA LYS A 23 9.13 2.95 -14.27
C LYS A 23 8.20 4.15 -14.36
N MET A 24 7.30 4.31 -13.39
CA MET A 24 6.23 5.31 -13.48
C MET A 24 5.70 5.74 -12.11
N ILE A 25 5.16 6.96 -12.10
CA ILE A 25 4.41 7.56 -11.00
C ILE A 25 3.00 7.84 -11.51
N ILE A 26 1.99 7.27 -10.86
CA ILE A 26 0.58 7.55 -11.10
C ILE A 26 0.09 8.46 -9.97
N PRO A 27 -0.14 9.76 -10.24
CA PRO A 27 -0.65 10.68 -9.23
C PRO A 27 -2.17 10.52 -9.03
N ASN A 28 -2.65 10.98 -7.86
CA ASN A 28 -4.08 11.16 -7.55
C ASN A 28 -4.93 9.90 -7.74
N VAL A 29 -4.40 8.76 -7.31
CA VAL A 29 -5.08 7.47 -7.31
C VAL A 29 -5.99 7.36 -6.10
N THR A 30 -7.24 6.96 -6.33
CA THR A 30 -8.17 6.49 -5.31
C THR A 30 -8.58 5.07 -5.66
N LEU A 31 -8.45 4.12 -4.74
CA LEU A 31 -8.86 2.74 -4.98
C LEU A 31 -10.37 2.59 -4.77
N TYR A 32 -11.03 1.81 -5.63
CA TYR A 32 -12.41 1.37 -5.39
C TYR A 32 -12.53 -0.15 -5.24
N ALA A 33 -11.58 -0.93 -5.78
CA ALA A 33 -11.54 -2.37 -5.62
C ALA A 33 -10.11 -2.92 -5.79
N TYR A 34 -9.91 -4.18 -5.41
CA TYR A 34 -8.72 -4.95 -5.73
C TYR A 34 -9.09 -6.41 -5.97
N GLU A 35 -8.28 -7.13 -6.74
CA GLU A 35 -8.36 -8.58 -6.91
C GLU A 35 -7.01 -9.22 -6.56
N LEU A 36 -7.05 -10.26 -5.73
CA LEU A 36 -5.88 -11.08 -5.39
C LEU A 36 -5.92 -12.40 -6.13
N GLY A 37 -5.15 -12.49 -7.22
CA GLY A 37 -4.87 -13.74 -7.89
C GLY A 37 -3.69 -14.49 -7.27
N ASN A 38 -3.45 -15.70 -7.76
CA ASN A 38 -2.34 -16.56 -7.29
C ASN A 38 -0.93 -15.94 -7.48
N LYS A 39 -0.77 -15.01 -8.42
CA LYS A 39 0.53 -14.37 -8.73
C LYS A 39 0.47 -12.85 -8.83
N LEU A 40 -0.72 -12.27 -8.97
CA LEU A 40 -0.90 -10.85 -9.24
C LEU A 40 -1.86 -10.25 -8.23
N LEU A 41 -1.52 -9.06 -7.77
CA LEU A 41 -2.43 -8.11 -7.15
C LEU A 41 -2.89 -7.15 -8.24
N HIS A 42 -4.19 -7.14 -8.55
CA HIS A 42 -4.81 -6.16 -9.43
C HIS A 42 -5.47 -5.07 -8.58
N LEU A 43 -5.19 -3.82 -8.90
CA LEU A 43 -5.78 -2.64 -8.27
C LEU A 43 -6.66 -1.91 -9.26
N TYR A 44 -7.91 -1.66 -8.85
CA TYR A 44 -8.88 -0.90 -9.62
C TYR A 44 -9.05 0.48 -8.99
N CYS A 45 -8.73 1.51 -9.78
CA CYS A 45 -8.71 2.89 -9.31
C CYS A 45 -9.83 3.69 -9.96
N GLU A 46 -10.30 4.71 -9.24
CA GLU A 46 -11.19 5.71 -9.82
C GLU A 46 -10.52 6.33 -11.07
N ASN A 47 -11.33 6.81 -12.01
CA ASN A 47 -10.90 7.30 -13.33
C ASN A 47 -10.45 6.22 -14.33
N GLY A 48 -10.78 4.95 -14.07
CA GLY A 48 -10.55 3.85 -15.03
C GLY A 48 -9.10 3.38 -15.11
N ILE A 49 -8.28 3.74 -14.12
CA ILE A 49 -6.89 3.27 -14.03
C ILE A 49 -6.90 1.88 -13.41
N GLU A 50 -6.30 0.91 -14.10
CA GLU A 50 -6.09 -0.44 -13.61
C GLU A 50 -4.59 -0.75 -13.63
N ILE A 51 -4.08 -1.27 -12.53
CA ILE A 51 -2.65 -1.62 -12.41
C ILE A 51 -2.48 -2.96 -11.72
N SER A 52 -1.45 -3.70 -12.12
CA SER A 52 -1.19 -5.05 -11.62
C SER A 52 0.25 -5.19 -11.17
N PHE A 53 0.44 -5.84 -10.02
CA PHE A 53 1.74 -6.09 -9.43
C PHE A 53 1.96 -7.57 -9.15
N PRO A 54 3.20 -8.08 -9.28
CA PRO A 54 3.56 -9.38 -8.75
C PRO A 54 3.25 -9.46 -7.25
N ASN A 55 2.61 -10.53 -6.82
CA ASN A 55 2.24 -10.79 -5.43
C ASN A 55 2.87 -12.06 -4.84
N ASP A 56 3.35 -12.96 -5.70
CA ASP A 56 3.94 -14.25 -5.31
C ASP A 56 5.18 -14.13 -4.42
N ASN A 57 5.91 -13.01 -4.55
CA ASN A 57 7.14 -12.75 -3.80
C ASN A 57 7.00 -11.68 -2.71
N PHE A 58 5.80 -11.16 -2.46
CA PHE A 58 5.61 -10.17 -1.39
C PHE A 58 5.99 -10.76 -0.02
N LYS A 59 6.70 -9.97 0.80
CA LYS A 59 7.13 -10.35 2.15
C LYS A 59 6.67 -9.37 3.22
N TYR A 60 6.91 -8.08 3.03
CA TYR A 60 6.64 -7.08 4.07
C TYR A 60 6.35 -5.69 3.51
N LEU A 61 5.74 -4.83 4.34
CA LEU A 61 5.62 -3.40 4.07
C LEU A 61 6.68 -2.63 4.85
N GLU A 62 7.38 -1.71 4.21
CA GLU A 62 8.26 -0.75 4.86
C GLU A 62 7.58 0.63 4.93
N ASN A 63 7.83 1.38 5.99
CA ASN A 63 7.40 2.77 6.12
C ASN A 63 8.61 3.68 6.33
N ASP A 64 8.65 4.82 5.65
CA ASP A 64 9.78 5.77 5.70
C ASP A 64 9.78 6.68 6.93
N THR A 65 8.60 6.91 7.51
CA THR A 65 8.41 7.85 8.62
C THR A 65 8.76 7.20 9.96
N ILE A 66 8.47 5.91 10.09
CA ILE A 66 8.76 5.11 11.28
C ILE A 66 9.44 3.87 10.74
N ILE A 67 10.76 3.75 10.91
CA ILE A 67 11.59 2.65 10.36
C ILE A 67 11.10 1.30 10.94
N THR A 68 10.01 0.81 10.39
CA THR A 68 9.23 -0.34 10.87
C THR A 68 8.82 -1.16 9.65
N LYS A 69 8.98 -2.47 9.81
CA LYS A 69 8.57 -3.46 8.82
C LYS A 69 7.31 -4.13 9.31
N ALA A 70 6.20 -3.93 8.61
CA ALA A 70 5.00 -4.71 8.87
C ALA A 70 5.11 -6.04 8.12
N ILE A 71 5.19 -7.14 8.87
CA ILE A 71 5.29 -8.52 8.37
C ILE A 71 4.02 -9.33 8.63
N ASP A 72 3.11 -8.78 9.43
CA ASP A 72 1.85 -9.36 9.83
C ASP A 72 0.80 -8.28 10.09
N GLU A 73 -0.42 -8.69 10.41
CA GLU A 73 -1.54 -7.77 10.67
C GLU A 73 -1.31 -6.90 11.91
N LYS A 74 -0.76 -7.48 12.98
CA LYS A 74 -0.53 -6.76 14.24
C LYS A 74 0.46 -5.62 14.06
N SER A 75 1.59 -5.90 13.40
CA SER A 75 2.61 -4.90 13.08
C SER A 75 2.05 -3.81 12.16
N LEU A 76 1.23 -4.16 11.17
CA LEU A 76 0.58 -3.17 10.30
C LEU A 76 -0.38 -2.24 11.05
N LEU A 77 -1.21 -2.80 11.94
CA LEU A 77 -2.16 -2.01 12.74
C LEU A 77 -1.44 -1.06 13.70
N ASN A 78 -0.34 -1.50 14.30
CA ASN A 78 0.51 -0.64 15.13
C ASN A 78 1.07 0.52 14.30
N CYS A 79 1.56 0.27 13.08
CA CYS A 79 2.03 1.33 12.19
C CYS A 79 0.93 2.39 11.96
N PHE A 80 -0.33 2.01 11.76
CA PHE A 80 -1.40 2.98 11.56
C PHE A 80 -1.65 3.88 12.77
N GLN A 81 -1.50 3.35 13.99
CA GLN A 81 -1.65 4.15 15.21
C GLN A 81 -0.54 5.19 15.32
N ASP A 82 0.70 4.76 15.08
CA ASP A 82 1.87 5.64 15.20
C ASP A 82 1.93 6.71 14.11
N LEU A 83 1.31 6.46 12.95
CA LEU A 83 1.29 7.37 11.79
C LEU A 83 0.09 8.32 11.74
N SER A 84 -0.81 8.26 12.73
CA SER A 84 -2.08 9.00 12.73
C SER A 84 -1.94 10.50 12.50
N ASP A 85 -0.83 11.14 12.89
CA ASP A 85 -0.65 12.59 12.73
C ASP A 85 0.24 12.99 11.53
N SER A 86 0.61 12.06 10.65
CA SER A 86 1.59 12.31 9.58
C SER A 86 1.19 11.76 8.22
N LYS A 87 1.71 12.41 7.16
CA LYS A 87 1.77 11.81 5.83
C LYS A 87 2.94 10.85 5.77
N PHE A 88 2.74 9.71 5.13
CA PHE A 88 3.78 8.69 5.03
C PHE A 88 3.76 7.99 3.67
N ASN A 89 4.84 7.25 3.39
CA ASN A 89 4.94 6.37 2.24
C ASN A 89 5.02 4.91 2.71
N ILE A 90 4.38 4.00 1.97
CA ILE A 90 4.47 2.55 2.19
C ILE A 90 5.13 1.91 0.98
N TYR A 91 6.10 1.05 1.23
CA TYR A 91 6.86 0.32 0.22
C TYR A 91 6.52 -1.17 0.33
N PHE A 92 6.19 -1.79 -0.80
CA PHE A 92 5.94 -3.22 -0.90
C PHE A 92 7.25 -3.90 -1.26
N MET A 93 7.75 -4.72 -0.33
CA MET A 93 9.07 -5.35 -0.43
C MET A 93 8.92 -6.86 -0.64
N ASP A 94 9.79 -7.42 -1.47
CA ASP A 94 9.78 -8.83 -1.82
C ASP A 94 10.59 -9.69 -0.83
N LYS A 95 10.65 -11.01 -1.09
CA LYS A 95 11.39 -11.97 -0.24
C LYS A 95 12.90 -11.74 -0.19
N LYS A 96 13.47 -11.08 -1.19
CA LYS A 96 14.88 -10.70 -1.31
C LYS A 96 15.16 -9.29 -0.78
N ASP A 97 14.16 -8.65 -0.16
CA ASP A 97 14.20 -7.27 0.30
C ASP A 97 14.36 -6.27 -0.88
N GLU A 98 13.88 -6.63 -2.06
CA GLU A 98 13.81 -5.76 -3.24
C GLU A 98 12.47 -5.00 -3.28
N TYR A 99 12.52 -3.75 -3.73
CA TYR A 99 11.34 -2.90 -3.91
C TYR A 99 10.49 -3.38 -5.10
N ILE A 100 9.20 -3.58 -4.88
CA ILE A 100 8.24 -3.95 -5.93
C ILE A 100 7.51 -2.69 -6.42
N PHE A 101 6.81 -2.00 -5.51
CA PHE A 101 6.08 -0.76 -5.75
C PHE A 101 5.80 -0.06 -4.42
N GLY A 102 5.27 1.16 -4.46
CA GLY A 102 4.96 1.92 -3.25
C GLY A 102 3.74 2.81 -3.39
N PHE A 103 3.12 3.09 -2.26
CA PHE A 103 2.05 4.06 -2.12
C PHE A 103 2.57 5.28 -1.37
N TYR A 104 2.45 6.44 -1.99
CA TYR A 104 3.08 7.67 -1.52
C TYR A 104 2.06 8.74 -1.15
N GLY A 105 2.40 9.51 -0.11
CA GLY A 105 1.60 10.62 0.36
C GLY A 105 0.27 10.20 0.96
N ILE A 106 0.24 9.04 1.62
CA ILE A 106 -0.95 8.58 2.34
C ILE A 106 -1.09 9.42 3.61
N ASP A 107 -2.28 9.99 3.79
CA ASP A 107 -2.65 10.75 4.98
C ASP A 107 -2.98 9.79 6.15
N GLY A 108 -2.08 9.66 7.13
CA GLY A 108 -2.20 8.67 8.20
C GLY A 108 -3.39 8.87 9.14
N HIS A 109 -3.85 10.11 9.33
CA HIS A 109 -5.07 10.43 10.08
C HIS A 109 -6.34 9.81 9.47
N LEU A 110 -6.30 9.46 8.18
CA LEU A 110 -7.42 8.80 7.51
C LEU A 110 -7.39 7.28 7.70
N LEU A 111 -6.26 6.73 8.14
CA LEU A 111 -6.11 5.30 8.38
C LEU A 111 -6.39 4.90 9.81
N SER A 112 -6.28 5.79 10.81
CA SER A 112 -6.59 5.49 12.21
C SER A 112 -8.07 5.17 12.45
#